data_AF-A0A6A6N2C1-F1
#
_entry.id   AF-A0A6A6N2C1-F1
#
_cell.length_a   1.000
_cell.length_b   1.000
_cell.length_c   1.000
_cell.angle_alpha   90.00
_cell.angle_beta   90.00
_cell.angle_gamma   90.00
#
_symmetry.space_group_name_H-M   'P 1'
#
loop_
_entity.id
_entity.type
_entity.pdbx_description
1 polymer ?
#
loop_
_entity_poly.entity_id
_entity_poly.type
_entity_poly.pdbx_seq_one_letter_code
_entity_poly.pdbx_strand_id
1 'polypeptide(L)'
;MDNHILEELQKAHNLVVSLAREIDFKNQKLLEMEKKCDGTSASLNVMMKENDRLQQARVEGIKKMQIVNACNKTLQQKLDFQRNEFEQKIKELEKQVAQHDLEQKNLILQREEGLQDFMDGEITIGVKRMGEIDIKPFEDICLQKFSRDYEEKLMQICSLWQHYISNPNWHPFKNEFVDGKLQAYVGAIKNIITDLLLDPKYTAILLSTQYMSDNSLKVQEVIDKDDTKLKELRELWGDAPYKAIADSLMELNEYNPSGRYVVPELWNYEEGRKASLQEVIKYMIRELKSYKSLKRKKRWSCH
;
A
#
# COMPACT_ATOMS: atom_id res chain seq x y z
N MET A 1 -30.70 -123.68 6.15
CA MET A 1 -31.50 -122.59 6.76
C MET A 1 -30.58 -121.48 7.27
N ASP A 2 -29.41 -121.82 7.81
CA ASP A 2 -28.46 -120.86 8.41
C ASP A 2 -27.77 -119.89 7.43
N ASN A 3 -27.55 -120.27 6.18
CA ASN A 3 -26.81 -119.43 5.22
C ASN A 3 -27.62 -118.20 4.71
N HIS A 4 -28.94 -118.35 4.54
CA HIS A 4 -29.84 -117.25 4.15
C HIS A 4 -30.04 -116.24 5.29
N ILE A 5 -30.10 -116.74 6.53
CA ILE A 5 -30.19 -115.87 7.72
C ILE A 5 -28.91 -115.04 7.85
N LEU A 6 -27.73 -115.66 7.62
CA LEU A 6 -26.45 -114.97 7.63
C LEU A 6 -26.33 -113.89 6.52
N GLU A 7 -26.84 -114.17 5.32
CA GLU A 7 -26.79 -113.24 4.18
C GLU A 7 -27.71 -112.02 4.37
N GLU A 8 -28.92 -112.21 4.90
CA GLU A 8 -29.83 -111.12 5.26
C GLU A 8 -29.29 -110.30 6.45
N LEU A 9 -28.66 -110.95 7.43
CA LEU A 9 -27.99 -110.27 8.54
C LEU A 9 -26.80 -109.42 8.06
N GLN A 10 -26.05 -109.90 7.07
CA GLN A 10 -24.95 -109.16 6.44
C GLN A 10 -25.46 -107.92 5.66
N LYS A 11 -26.57 -108.04 4.93
CA LYS A 11 -27.20 -106.89 4.24
C LYS A 11 -27.71 -105.84 5.23
N ALA A 12 -28.39 -106.28 6.29
CA ALA A 12 -28.85 -105.40 7.36
C ALA A 12 -27.68 -104.67 8.04
N HIS A 13 -26.60 -105.40 8.36
CA HIS A 13 -25.38 -104.81 8.92
C HIS A 13 -24.77 -103.77 7.97
N ASN A 14 -24.62 -104.09 6.68
CA ASN A 14 -24.06 -103.15 5.69
C ASN A 14 -24.91 -101.88 5.55
N LEU A 15 -26.24 -102.00 5.58
CA LEU A 15 -27.15 -100.87 5.57
C LEU A 15 -27.00 -100.01 6.83
N VAL A 16 -26.96 -100.63 8.01
CA VAL A 16 -26.73 -99.93 9.29
C VAL A 16 -25.41 -99.17 9.26
N VAL A 17 -24.34 -99.77 8.77
CA VAL A 17 -23.03 -99.11 8.64
C VAL A 17 -23.10 -97.93 7.66
N SER A 18 -23.80 -98.05 6.52
CA SER A 18 -23.96 -96.93 5.58
C SER A 18 -24.78 -95.77 6.17
N LEU A 19 -25.86 -96.09 6.88
CA LEU A 19 -26.71 -95.10 7.52
C LEU A 19 -25.97 -94.41 8.67
N ALA A 20 -25.18 -95.14 9.45
CA ALA A 20 -24.34 -94.57 10.49
C ALA A 20 -23.33 -93.56 9.91
N ARG A 21 -22.64 -93.92 8.81
CA ARG A 21 -21.73 -93.00 8.11
C ARG A 21 -22.44 -91.75 7.61
N GLU A 22 -23.66 -91.88 7.09
CA GLU A 22 -24.44 -90.74 6.61
C GLU A 22 -24.91 -89.84 7.76
N ILE A 23 -25.30 -90.42 8.90
CA ILE A 23 -25.62 -89.70 10.14
C ILE A 23 -24.40 -88.93 10.63
N ASP A 24 -23.23 -89.57 10.69
CA ASP A 24 -21.98 -88.92 11.12
C ASP A 24 -21.62 -87.74 10.21
N PHE A 25 -21.74 -87.94 8.88
CA PHE A 25 -21.51 -86.87 7.91
C PHE A 25 -22.49 -85.70 8.07
N LYS A 26 -23.79 -85.98 8.24
CA LYS A 26 -24.81 -84.94 8.47
C LYS A 26 -24.59 -84.20 9.78
N ASN A 27 -24.22 -84.90 10.86
CA ASN A 27 -23.90 -84.31 12.15
C ASN A 27 -22.67 -83.39 12.07
N GLN A 28 -21.62 -83.79 11.35
CA GLN A 28 -20.45 -82.95 11.12
C GLN A 28 -20.80 -81.67 10.36
N LYS A 29 -21.59 -81.78 9.29
CA LYS A 29 -22.05 -80.62 8.51
C LYS A 29 -22.94 -79.69 9.32
N LEU A 30 -23.80 -80.23 10.19
CA LEU A 30 -24.64 -79.44 11.10
C LEU A 30 -23.78 -78.64 12.08
N LEU A 31 -22.75 -79.26 12.67
CA LEU A 31 -21.81 -78.57 13.56
C LEU A 31 -21.05 -77.44 12.84
N GLU A 32 -20.65 -77.62 11.59
CA GLU A 32 -20.03 -76.56 10.79
C GLU A 32 -20.99 -75.40 10.53
N MET A 33 -22.24 -75.69 10.21
CA MET A 33 -23.29 -74.68 10.00
C MET A 33 -23.60 -73.90 11.28
N GLU A 34 -23.64 -74.57 12.43
CA GLU A 34 -23.83 -73.95 13.74
C GLU A 34 -22.70 -72.99 14.07
N LYS A 35 -21.44 -73.44 13.96
CA LYS A 35 -20.25 -72.58 14.15
C LYS A 35 -20.27 -71.35 13.24
N LYS A 36 -20.69 -71.53 11.98
CA LYS A 36 -20.82 -70.42 11.02
C LYS A 36 -21.95 -69.47 11.40
N CYS A 37 -23.07 -69.99 11.89
CA CYS A 37 -24.19 -69.19 12.39
C CYS A 37 -23.74 -68.33 13.58
N ASP A 38 -23.05 -68.93 14.55
CA ASP A 38 -22.53 -68.24 15.74
C ASP A 38 -21.52 -67.16 15.37
N GLY A 39 -20.56 -67.48 14.48
CA GLY A 39 -19.58 -66.50 13.98
C GLY A 39 -20.25 -65.33 13.26
N THR A 40 -21.31 -65.60 12.50
CA THR A 40 -22.08 -64.56 11.80
C THR A 40 -22.87 -63.69 12.79
N SER A 41 -23.51 -64.31 13.78
CA SER A 41 -24.24 -63.62 14.85
C SER A 41 -23.33 -62.72 15.68
N ALA A 42 -22.15 -63.21 16.06
CA ALA A 42 -21.14 -62.42 16.77
C ALA A 42 -20.67 -61.22 15.94
N SER A 43 -20.39 -61.43 14.65
CA SER A 43 -19.98 -60.35 13.73
C SER A 43 -21.09 -59.30 13.57
N LEU A 44 -22.35 -59.73 13.42
CA LEU A 44 -23.50 -58.83 13.32
C LEU A 44 -23.66 -57.98 14.58
N ASN A 45 -23.52 -58.58 15.77
CA ASN A 45 -23.58 -57.84 17.04
C ASN A 45 -22.50 -56.76 17.16
N VAL A 46 -21.29 -57.03 16.67
CA VAL A 46 -20.21 -56.01 16.62
C VAL A 46 -20.59 -54.87 15.69
N MET A 47 -21.09 -55.19 14.49
CA MET A 47 -21.54 -54.17 13.53
C MET A 47 -22.71 -53.34 14.05
N MET A 48 -23.67 -53.94 14.76
CA MET A 48 -24.79 -53.22 15.38
C MET A 48 -24.30 -52.19 16.40
N LYS A 49 -23.37 -52.58 17.29
CA LYS A 49 -22.75 -51.66 18.25
C LYS A 49 -22.02 -50.51 17.56
N GLU A 50 -21.32 -50.80 16.47
CA GLU A 50 -20.62 -49.77 15.71
C GLU A 50 -21.58 -48.83 14.98
N ASN A 51 -22.67 -49.36 14.42
CA ASN A 51 -23.73 -48.55 13.83
C ASN A 51 -24.36 -47.60 14.86
N ASP A 52 -24.63 -48.07 16.08
CA ASP A 52 -25.17 -47.23 17.16
C ASP A 52 -24.19 -46.10 17.55
N ARG A 53 -22.90 -46.41 17.63
CA ARG A 53 -21.84 -45.41 17.86
C ARG A 53 -21.80 -44.35 16.76
N LEU A 54 -21.88 -44.77 15.50
CA LEU A 54 -21.90 -43.86 14.35
C LEU A 54 -23.15 -42.98 14.34
N GLN A 55 -24.32 -43.53 14.68
CA GLN A 55 -25.56 -42.77 14.80
C GLN A 55 -25.47 -41.72 15.92
N GLN A 56 -24.89 -42.08 17.07
CA GLN A 56 -24.67 -41.14 18.16
C GLN A 56 -23.72 -40.00 17.76
N ALA A 57 -22.57 -40.33 17.15
CA ALA A 57 -21.62 -39.34 16.66
C ALA A 57 -22.24 -38.39 15.63
N ARG A 58 -23.10 -38.90 14.73
CA ARG A 58 -23.85 -38.08 13.78
C ARG A 58 -24.79 -37.10 14.48
N VAL A 59 -25.55 -37.55 15.48
CA VAL A 59 -26.47 -36.70 16.24
C VAL A 59 -25.69 -35.59 16.98
N GLU A 60 -24.56 -35.93 17.59
CA GLU A 60 -23.70 -34.94 18.24
C GLU A 60 -23.12 -33.93 17.24
N GLY A 61 -22.73 -34.38 16.05
CA GLY A 61 -22.29 -33.52 14.95
C GLY A 61 -23.35 -32.49 14.55
N ILE A 62 -24.61 -32.92 14.43
CA ILE A 62 -25.74 -32.03 14.12
C ILE A 62 -25.93 -30.97 15.21
N LYS A 63 -25.87 -31.36 16.50
CA LYS A 63 -25.98 -30.43 17.63
C LYS A 63 -24.85 -29.38 17.62
N LYS A 64 -23.60 -29.82 17.39
CA LYS A 64 -22.45 -28.90 17.27
C LYS A 64 -22.64 -27.91 16.12
N MET A 65 -23.10 -28.39 14.96
CA MET A 65 -23.36 -27.52 13.80
C MET A 65 -24.46 -26.48 14.07
N GLN A 66 -25.51 -26.84 14.82
CA GLN A 66 -26.56 -25.89 15.22
C GLN A 66 -26.03 -24.77 16.12
N ILE A 67 -25.16 -25.09 17.09
CA ILE A 67 -24.52 -24.10 17.97
C ILE A 67 -23.63 -23.16 17.17
N VAL A 68 -22.79 -23.70 16.27
CA VAL A 68 -21.92 -22.90 15.40
C VAL A 68 -22.77 -21.96 14.51
N ASN A 69 -23.85 -22.47 13.92
CA ASN A 69 -24.73 -21.64 13.09
C ASN A 69 -25.40 -20.51 13.88
N ALA A 70 -25.84 -20.76 15.12
CA ALA A 70 -26.38 -19.73 16.00
C ALA A 70 -25.32 -18.67 16.36
N CYS A 71 -24.11 -19.11 16.71
CA CYS A 71 -22.99 -18.23 17.03
C CYS A 71 -22.60 -17.34 15.83
N ASN A 72 -22.49 -17.94 14.64
CA ASN A 72 -22.21 -17.22 13.40
C ASN A 72 -23.28 -16.18 13.09
N LYS A 73 -24.56 -16.49 13.31
CA LYS A 73 -25.66 -15.53 13.15
C LYS A 73 -25.50 -14.33 14.09
N THR A 74 -25.16 -14.56 15.35
CA THR A 74 -24.92 -13.48 16.33
C THR A 74 -23.67 -12.65 15.98
N LEU A 75 -22.60 -13.29 15.51
CA LEU A 75 -21.41 -12.59 15.04
C LEU A 75 -21.71 -11.70 13.83
N GLN A 76 -22.48 -12.22 12.87
CA GLN A 76 -22.90 -11.47 11.69
C GLN A 76 -23.69 -10.22 12.09
N GLN A 77 -24.65 -10.35 13.02
CA GLN A 77 -25.42 -9.21 13.52
C GLN A 77 -24.53 -8.14 14.18
N LYS A 78 -23.49 -8.55 14.93
CA LYS A 78 -22.54 -7.60 15.54
C LYS A 78 -21.72 -6.86 14.47
N LEU A 79 -21.24 -7.58 13.45
CA LEU A 79 -20.51 -6.99 12.33
C LEU A 79 -21.39 -5.98 11.56
N ASP A 80 -22.63 -6.34 11.27
CA ASP A 80 -23.58 -5.47 10.57
C ASP A 80 -23.90 -4.22 11.39
N PHE A 81 -24.04 -4.35 12.72
CA PHE A 81 -24.22 -3.21 13.62
C PHE A 81 -23.04 -2.24 13.57
N GLN A 82 -21.81 -2.76 13.71
CA GLN A 82 -20.61 -1.94 13.66
C GLN A 82 -20.43 -1.26 12.30
N ARG A 83 -20.73 -1.98 11.21
CA ARG A 83 -20.68 -1.42 9.85
C ARG A 83 -21.61 -0.23 9.70
N ASN A 84 -22.84 -0.33 10.19
CA ASN A 84 -23.81 0.75 10.14
C ASN A 84 -23.37 1.96 10.98
N GLU A 85 -22.76 1.72 12.14
CA GLU A 85 -22.20 2.79 13.00
C GLU A 85 -21.09 3.57 12.27
N PHE A 86 -20.14 2.85 11.64
CA PHE A 86 -19.10 3.48 10.85
C PHE A 86 -19.65 4.23 9.64
N GLU A 87 -20.65 3.67 8.95
CA GLU A 87 -21.25 4.33 7.79
C GLU A 87 -21.98 5.63 8.16
N GLN A 88 -22.65 5.67 9.31
CA GLN A 88 -23.22 6.91 9.84
C GLN A 88 -22.13 7.94 10.16
N LYS A 89 -21.02 7.50 10.77
CA LYS A 89 -19.90 8.39 11.10
C LYS A 89 -19.24 8.97 9.87
N ILE A 90 -19.10 8.20 8.79
CA ILE A 90 -18.59 8.67 7.49
C ILE A 90 -19.49 9.77 6.94
N LYS A 91 -20.81 9.54 6.88
CA LYS A 91 -21.77 10.54 6.38
C LYS A 91 -21.72 11.85 7.17
N GLU A 92 -21.56 11.75 8.50
CA GLU A 92 -21.42 12.94 9.35
C GLU A 92 -20.11 13.68 9.09
N LEU A 93 -18.99 12.97 8.95
CA LEU A 93 -17.70 13.59 8.63
C LEU A 93 -17.71 14.24 7.24
N GLU A 94 -18.30 13.60 6.24
CA GLU A 94 -18.46 14.17 4.89
C GLU A 94 -19.25 15.48 4.93
N LYS A 95 -20.33 15.53 5.73
CA LYS A 95 -21.12 16.75 5.92
C LYS A 95 -20.30 17.85 6.61
N GLN A 96 -19.52 17.51 7.64
CA GLN A 96 -18.65 18.47 8.33
C GLN A 96 -17.57 19.03 7.41
N VAL A 97 -16.95 18.18 6.58
CA VAL A 97 -15.96 18.61 5.58
C VAL A 97 -16.59 19.53 4.55
N ALA A 98 -17.74 19.16 3.97
CA ALA A 98 -18.43 20.01 3.00
C ALA A 98 -18.83 21.38 3.57
N GLN A 99 -19.26 21.41 4.83
CA GLN A 99 -19.58 22.65 5.53
C GLN A 99 -18.34 23.52 5.74
N HIS A 100 -17.26 22.92 6.24
CA HIS A 100 -15.99 23.62 6.45
C HIS A 100 -15.41 24.15 5.13
N ASP A 101 -15.47 23.38 4.05
CA ASP A 101 -15.01 23.80 2.72
C ASP A 101 -15.84 24.98 2.18
N LEU A 102 -17.15 24.97 2.40
CA LEU A 102 -18.02 26.09 2.01
C LEU A 102 -17.72 27.35 2.83
N GLU A 103 -17.53 27.21 4.13
CA GLU A 103 -17.13 28.31 5.02
C GLU A 103 -15.78 28.89 4.62
N GLN A 104 -14.79 28.03 4.33
CA GLN A 104 -13.49 28.45 3.83
C GLN A 104 -13.61 29.18 2.49
N LYS A 105 -14.39 28.65 1.53
CA LYS A 105 -14.64 29.31 0.25
C LYS A 105 -15.29 30.68 0.42
N ASN A 106 -16.29 30.79 1.29
CA ASN A 106 -16.95 32.08 1.57
C ASN A 106 -15.98 33.07 2.24
N LEU A 107 -15.14 32.62 3.16
CA LEU A 107 -14.10 33.45 3.78
C LEU A 107 -13.05 33.91 2.75
N ILE A 108 -12.66 33.03 1.82
CA ILE A 108 -11.76 33.36 0.71
C ILE A 108 -12.41 34.38 -0.20
N LEU A 109 -13.64 34.15 -0.68
CA LEU A 109 -14.39 35.08 -1.54
C LEU A 109 -14.57 36.45 -0.89
N GLN A 110 -14.93 36.51 0.40
CA GLN A 110 -15.04 37.78 1.13
C GLN A 110 -13.70 38.52 1.24
N ARG A 111 -12.58 37.79 1.35
CA ARG A 111 -11.24 38.37 1.33
C ARG A 111 -10.86 38.82 -0.07
N GLU A 112 -11.13 38.00 -1.10
CA GLU A 112 -10.85 38.28 -2.50
C GLU A 112 -11.65 39.49 -2.99
N GLU A 113 -12.95 39.61 -2.72
CA GLU A 113 -13.74 40.81 -3.06
C GLU A 113 -13.20 42.09 -2.40
N GLY A 114 -12.63 41.97 -1.19
CA GLY A 114 -11.94 43.06 -0.51
C GLY A 114 -10.56 43.41 -1.10
N LEU A 115 -9.97 42.49 -1.86
CA LEU A 115 -8.64 42.60 -2.49
C LEU A 115 -8.67 42.64 -4.03
N GLN A 116 -9.80 42.43 -4.70
CA GLN A 116 -9.90 42.36 -6.17
C GLN A 116 -9.58 43.71 -6.81
N ASP A 117 -10.05 44.81 -6.19
CA ASP A 117 -9.70 46.20 -6.54
C ASP A 117 -8.21 46.55 -6.25
N PHE A 118 -7.46 45.63 -5.66
CA PHE A 118 -6.11 45.82 -5.12
C PHE A 118 -5.06 44.91 -5.79
N MET A 119 -5.48 43.89 -6.55
CA MET A 119 -4.62 42.88 -7.20
C MET A 119 -4.30 43.16 -8.68
N ASP A 120 -4.73 44.30 -9.24
CA ASP A 120 -4.40 44.73 -10.62
C ASP A 120 -2.95 45.25 -10.78
N GLY A 121 -2.12 45.12 -9.75
CA GLY A 121 -0.69 45.44 -9.79
C GLY A 121 0.18 44.18 -9.84
N GLU A 122 1.35 44.27 -10.48
CA GLU A 122 2.38 43.23 -10.50
C GLU A 122 2.73 42.81 -9.06
N ILE A 123 2.42 41.56 -8.69
CA ILE A 123 2.58 41.05 -7.32
C ILE A 123 4.07 40.78 -7.08
N THR A 124 4.77 41.75 -6.49
CA THR A 124 6.17 41.59 -6.07
C THR A 124 6.33 40.49 -5.01
N ILE A 125 5.38 40.37 -4.06
CA ILE A 125 5.42 39.42 -2.94
C ILE A 125 4.09 38.69 -2.83
N GLY A 126 4.12 37.36 -2.83
CA GLY A 126 2.93 36.51 -2.65
C GLY A 126 3.22 35.25 -1.85
N VAL A 127 2.23 34.37 -1.76
CA VAL A 127 2.41 33.03 -1.15
C VAL A 127 2.73 32.05 -2.26
N LYS A 128 3.88 31.35 -2.16
CA LYS A 128 4.24 30.21 -3.01
C LYS A 128 4.06 28.92 -2.21
N ARG A 129 3.56 27.87 -2.86
CA ARG A 129 3.35 26.55 -2.24
C ARG A 129 4.50 25.61 -2.63
N MET A 130 5.52 25.53 -1.79
CA MET A 130 6.75 24.78 -2.07
C MET A 130 6.47 23.28 -2.13
N GLY A 131 6.83 22.66 -3.25
CA GLY A 131 6.57 21.25 -3.52
C GLY A 131 5.20 20.94 -4.11
N GLU A 132 4.39 21.96 -4.43
CA GLU A 132 3.20 21.79 -5.26
C GLU A 132 3.62 21.72 -6.73
N ILE A 133 2.96 20.83 -7.48
CA ILE A 133 3.23 20.66 -8.92
C ILE A 133 2.66 21.85 -9.69
N ASP A 134 3.50 22.47 -10.51
CA ASP A 134 3.03 23.43 -11.50
C ASP A 134 2.17 22.71 -12.55
N ILE A 135 0.91 23.11 -12.63
CA ILE A 135 -0.10 22.51 -13.50
C ILE A 135 0.12 22.93 -14.97
N LYS A 136 0.69 24.12 -15.20
CA LYS A 136 0.77 24.73 -16.54
C LYS A 136 1.48 23.84 -17.57
N PRO A 137 2.64 23.24 -17.27
CA PRO A 137 3.29 22.30 -18.18
C PRO A 137 2.43 21.09 -18.56
N PHE A 138 1.59 20.60 -17.65
CA PHE A 138 0.68 19.48 -17.93
C PHE A 138 -0.55 19.93 -18.72
N GLU A 139 -1.07 21.13 -18.46
CA GLU A 139 -2.24 21.71 -19.11
C GLU A 139 -2.05 21.78 -20.63
N ASP A 140 -0.92 22.35 -21.08
CA ASP A 140 -0.62 22.51 -22.51
C ASP A 140 -0.61 21.17 -23.26
N ILE A 141 -0.08 20.12 -22.63
CA ILE A 141 0.01 18.78 -23.23
C ILE A 141 -1.32 18.05 -23.14
N CYS A 142 -2.07 18.22 -22.05
CA CYS A 142 -3.40 17.65 -21.90
C CYS A 142 -4.38 18.22 -22.92
N LEU A 143 -4.32 19.53 -23.19
CA LEU A 143 -5.12 20.19 -24.23
C LEU A 143 -4.85 19.60 -25.63
N GLN A 144 -3.60 19.20 -25.92
CA GLN A 144 -3.26 18.57 -27.19
C GLN A 144 -3.68 17.10 -27.27
N LYS A 145 -3.61 16.36 -26.16
CA LYS A 145 -3.87 14.91 -26.12
C LYS A 145 -5.35 14.56 -25.92
N PHE A 146 -6.11 15.41 -25.24
CA PHE A 146 -7.48 15.14 -24.82
C PHE A 146 -8.41 16.27 -25.27
N SER A 147 -9.58 15.93 -25.82
CA SER A 147 -10.49 16.93 -26.39
C SER A 147 -11.44 17.53 -25.34
N ARG A 148 -12.47 16.79 -24.90
CA ARG A 148 -13.51 17.32 -24.00
C ARG A 148 -13.21 17.13 -22.52
N ASP A 149 -12.49 16.08 -22.16
CA ASP A 149 -12.29 15.68 -20.76
C ASP A 149 -10.89 16.06 -20.25
N TYR A 150 -10.23 17.04 -20.89
CA TYR A 150 -8.84 17.39 -20.58
C TYR A 150 -8.70 17.92 -19.15
N GLU A 151 -9.68 18.68 -18.64
CA GLU A 151 -9.67 19.23 -17.27
C GLU A 151 -9.70 18.11 -16.22
N GLU A 152 -10.59 17.14 -16.39
CA GLU A 152 -10.69 15.99 -15.48
C GLU A 152 -9.40 15.16 -15.53
N LYS A 153 -8.87 14.92 -16.73
CA LYS A 153 -7.61 14.18 -16.92
C LYS A 153 -6.42 14.92 -16.32
N LEU A 154 -6.33 16.23 -16.54
CA LEU A 154 -5.29 17.08 -15.97
C LEU A 154 -5.27 16.99 -14.45
N MET A 155 -6.44 17.13 -13.81
CA MET A 155 -6.57 17.00 -12.36
C MET A 155 -6.17 15.62 -11.86
N GLN A 156 -6.54 14.55 -12.57
CA GLN A 156 -6.15 13.17 -12.25
C GLN A 156 -4.62 13.00 -12.31
N ILE A 157 -3.98 13.53 -13.35
CA ILE A 157 -2.53 13.40 -13.56
C ILE A 157 -1.75 14.19 -12.51
N CYS A 158 -2.09 15.46 -12.29
CA CYS A 158 -1.42 16.29 -11.28
C CYS A 158 -1.59 15.70 -9.87
N SER A 159 -2.79 15.21 -9.54
CA SER A 159 -3.04 14.56 -8.24
C SER A 159 -2.24 13.27 -8.07
N LEU A 160 -2.15 12.46 -9.12
CA LEU A 160 -1.36 11.22 -9.12
C LEU A 160 0.12 11.51 -8.87
N TRP A 161 0.68 12.47 -9.60
CA TRP A 161 2.08 12.84 -9.42
C TRP A 161 2.34 13.52 -8.07
N GLN A 162 1.41 14.33 -7.58
CA GLN A 162 1.52 14.93 -6.25
C GLN A 162 1.58 13.84 -5.18
N HIS A 163 0.73 12.81 -5.31
CA HIS A 163 0.75 11.65 -4.44
C HIS A 163 2.07 10.88 -4.52
N TYR A 164 2.64 10.72 -5.72
CA TYR A 164 3.95 10.08 -5.86
C TYR A 164 5.05 10.89 -5.17
N ILE A 165 5.22 12.18 -5.48
CA ILE A 165 6.31 12.99 -4.91
C ILE A 165 6.19 13.19 -3.39
N SER A 166 4.97 13.09 -2.85
CA SER A 166 4.71 13.13 -1.41
C SER A 166 4.93 11.78 -0.71
N ASN A 167 5.14 10.68 -1.45
CA ASN A 167 5.39 9.37 -0.86
C ASN A 167 6.85 9.27 -0.36
N PRO A 168 7.09 9.15 0.96
CA PRO A 168 8.45 9.10 1.49
C PRO A 168 9.24 7.85 1.06
N ASN A 169 8.57 6.81 0.57
CA ASN A 169 9.24 5.60 0.06
C ASN A 169 9.78 5.76 -1.37
N TRP A 170 9.39 6.82 -2.09
CA TRP A 170 9.93 7.12 -3.41
C TRP A 170 10.82 8.36 -3.34
N HIS A 171 12.14 8.11 -3.39
CA HIS A 171 13.18 9.13 -3.25
C HIS A 171 14.10 9.09 -4.48
N PRO A 172 13.70 9.67 -5.62
CA PRO A 172 14.43 9.60 -6.89
C PRO A 172 15.61 10.58 -6.90
N PHE A 173 16.47 10.49 -5.89
CA PHE A 173 17.66 11.32 -5.75
C PHE A 173 18.90 10.44 -5.70
N LYS A 174 19.98 10.99 -6.24
CA LYS A 174 21.32 10.43 -6.11
C LYS A 174 22.24 11.48 -5.50
N ASN A 175 23.30 10.99 -4.88
CA ASN A 175 24.32 11.82 -4.27
C ASN A 175 25.31 12.30 -5.32
N GLU A 176 25.47 13.62 -5.44
CA GLU A 176 26.55 14.25 -6.20
C GLU A 176 27.43 15.09 -5.27
N PHE A 177 28.74 15.05 -5.51
CA PHE A 177 29.69 15.83 -4.73
C PHE A 177 29.69 17.27 -5.23
N VAL A 178 29.46 18.21 -4.33
CA VAL A 178 29.48 19.64 -4.66
C VAL A 178 30.82 20.22 -4.26
N ASP A 179 31.65 20.51 -5.27
CA ASP A 179 32.71 21.55 -5.34
C ASP A 179 33.95 21.05 -6.13
N GLY A 180 34.52 21.95 -6.95
CA GLY A 180 35.73 21.75 -7.77
C GLY A 180 37.00 21.43 -6.95
N LYS A 181 36.90 21.44 -5.61
CA LYS A 181 37.90 20.88 -4.71
C LYS A 181 38.19 19.42 -4.96
N LEU A 182 37.22 18.59 -5.36
CA LEU A 182 37.51 17.17 -5.64
C LEU A 182 38.41 17.02 -6.87
N GLN A 183 38.24 17.87 -7.90
CA GLN A 183 39.17 17.92 -9.03
C GLN A 183 40.53 18.54 -8.64
N ALA A 184 40.56 19.52 -7.74
CA ALA A 184 41.81 20.06 -7.20
C ALA A 184 42.56 19.03 -6.33
N TYR A 185 41.86 18.21 -5.56
CA TYR A 185 42.41 17.10 -4.78
C TYR A 185 42.83 15.94 -5.68
N VAL A 186 42.03 15.55 -6.67
CA VAL A 186 42.40 14.54 -7.67
C VAL A 186 43.59 15.01 -8.50
N GLY A 187 43.67 16.30 -8.83
CA GLY A 187 44.82 16.93 -9.47
C GLY A 187 46.05 16.98 -8.57
N ALA A 188 45.89 17.37 -7.30
CA ALA A 188 46.97 17.38 -6.31
C ALA A 188 47.47 15.95 -6.04
N ILE A 189 46.58 14.98 -5.89
CA ILE A 189 46.90 13.55 -5.71
C ILE A 189 47.56 13.00 -6.97
N LYS A 190 47.10 13.33 -8.18
CA LYS A 190 47.79 12.96 -9.42
C LYS A 190 49.19 13.55 -9.48
N ASN A 191 49.36 14.84 -9.22
CA ASN A 191 50.67 15.49 -9.22
C ASN A 191 51.60 14.89 -8.16
N ILE A 192 51.11 14.68 -6.94
CA ILE A 192 51.84 14.06 -5.83
C ILE A 192 52.19 12.59 -6.13
N ILE A 193 51.29 11.80 -6.74
CA ILE A 193 51.57 10.42 -7.19
C ILE A 193 52.63 10.41 -8.29
N THR A 194 52.60 11.40 -9.19
CA THR A 194 53.59 11.52 -10.27
C THR A 194 54.98 11.86 -9.71
N ASP A 195 55.04 12.69 -8.67
CA ASP A 195 56.27 13.06 -7.96
C ASP A 195 56.78 11.95 -7.01
N LEU A 196 55.88 11.12 -6.47
CA LEU A 196 56.19 10.04 -5.51
C LEU A 196 56.54 8.69 -6.16
N LEU A 197 56.20 8.46 -7.43
CA LEU A 197 56.50 7.22 -8.17
C LEU A 197 58.00 7.03 -8.51
N LEU A 198 58.90 7.81 -7.90
CA LEU A 198 60.35 7.65 -8.02
C LEU A 198 61.07 7.28 -6.70
N ASP A 199 60.38 7.10 -5.56
CA ASP A 199 61.10 6.74 -4.31
C ASP A 199 60.33 5.74 -3.38
N PRO A 200 60.92 4.58 -3.05
CA PRO A 200 60.34 3.55 -2.16
C PRO A 200 60.08 3.98 -0.71
N LYS A 201 60.54 5.13 -0.25
CA LYS A 201 60.42 5.55 1.17
C LYS A 201 59.03 6.01 1.60
N TYR A 202 58.11 6.29 0.68
CA TYR A 202 56.88 7.02 0.98
C TYR A 202 55.66 6.14 1.36
N THR A 203 55.85 4.83 1.51
CA THR A 203 54.80 3.88 1.93
C THR A 203 54.18 4.22 3.30
N ALA A 204 54.90 4.90 4.19
CA ALA A 204 54.37 5.33 5.49
C ALA A 204 53.37 6.50 5.40
N ILE A 205 53.45 7.32 4.35
CA ILE A 205 52.50 8.43 4.13
C ILE A 205 51.14 7.87 3.67
N LEU A 206 51.13 6.73 2.97
CA LEU A 206 49.92 6.01 2.57
C LEU A 206 49.02 5.62 3.76
N LEU A 207 49.60 5.41 4.94
CA LEU A 207 48.88 5.12 6.18
C LEU A 207 48.33 6.40 6.86
N SER A 208 48.97 7.55 6.66
CA SER A 208 48.50 8.84 7.19
C SER A 208 47.32 9.42 6.39
N THR A 209 47.19 9.05 5.11
CA THR A 209 46.02 9.38 4.27
C THR A 209 44.75 8.65 4.70
N GLN A 210 44.85 7.57 5.48
CA GLN A 210 43.70 6.93 6.11
C GLN A 210 43.10 7.77 7.25
N TYR A 211 43.79 8.82 7.70
CA TYR A 211 43.46 9.62 8.90
C TYR A 211 42.87 11.01 8.62
N MET A 212 42.53 11.33 7.36
CA MET A 212 41.91 12.61 6.98
C MET A 212 40.37 12.53 6.89
N SER A 213 39.75 11.60 7.61
CA SER A 213 38.34 11.21 7.48
C SER A 213 37.30 12.20 8.02
N ASP A 214 37.66 13.44 8.38
CA ASP A 214 36.73 14.37 9.06
C ASP A 214 36.62 15.78 8.44
N ASN A 215 37.08 15.97 7.20
CA ASN A 215 36.70 17.18 6.44
C ASN A 215 35.51 16.87 5.53
N SER A 216 34.32 17.16 6.07
CA SER A 216 32.99 17.15 5.44
C SER A 216 33.03 17.30 3.91
N LEU A 217 32.99 16.16 3.21
CA LEU A 217 32.55 16.14 1.82
C LEU A 217 31.09 16.59 1.81
N LYS A 218 30.81 17.77 1.26
CA LYS A 218 29.43 18.20 1.02
C LYS A 218 28.90 17.41 -0.17
N VAL A 219 28.07 16.44 0.15
CA VAL A 219 27.26 15.70 -0.82
C VAL A 219 25.91 16.42 -0.90
N GLN A 220 25.49 16.76 -2.11
CA GLN A 220 24.15 17.28 -2.37
C GLN A 220 23.35 16.20 -3.09
N GLU A 221 22.09 16.07 -2.73
CA GLU A 221 21.14 15.26 -3.46
C GLU A 221 20.70 15.99 -4.73
N VAL A 222 20.83 15.31 -5.86
CA VAL A 222 20.32 15.76 -7.15
C VAL A 222 19.34 14.73 -7.68
N ILE A 223 18.43 15.15 -8.57
CA ILE A 223 17.48 14.24 -9.20
C ILE A 223 18.21 13.14 -9.96
N ASP A 224 17.84 11.89 -9.68
CA ASP A 224 18.31 10.75 -10.43
C ASP A 224 17.58 10.66 -11.77
N LYS A 225 18.26 11.06 -12.83
CA LYS A 225 17.74 10.98 -14.21
C LYS A 225 17.51 9.54 -14.66
N ASP A 226 18.07 8.56 -13.95
CA ASP A 226 17.90 7.14 -14.26
C ASP A 226 16.68 6.50 -13.60
N ASP A 227 15.98 7.21 -12.71
CA ASP A 227 14.75 6.74 -12.05
C ASP A 227 13.69 6.33 -13.09
N THR A 228 13.12 5.15 -12.89
CA THR A 228 12.20 4.52 -13.85
C THR A 228 10.93 5.34 -14.05
N LYS A 229 10.34 5.89 -12.99
CA LYS A 229 9.10 6.67 -13.06
C LYS A 229 9.35 8.02 -13.73
N LEU A 230 10.47 8.66 -13.41
CA LEU A 230 10.86 9.92 -14.02
C LEU A 230 11.19 9.77 -15.52
N LYS A 231 11.82 8.66 -15.92
CA LYS A 231 12.00 8.32 -17.35
C LYS A 231 10.66 8.15 -18.06
N GLU A 232 9.76 7.36 -17.48
CA GLU A 232 8.42 7.14 -18.03
C GLU A 232 7.62 8.45 -18.16
N LEU A 233 7.67 9.32 -17.13
CA LEU A 233 7.07 10.65 -17.18
C LEU A 233 7.58 11.46 -18.37
N ARG A 234 8.90 11.48 -18.55
CA ARG A 234 9.55 12.25 -19.61
C ARG A 234 9.20 11.70 -21.00
N GLU A 235 9.12 10.39 -21.16
CA GLU A 235 8.75 9.75 -22.42
C GLU A 235 7.27 9.99 -22.77
N LEU A 236 6.37 9.89 -21.78
CA LEU A 236 4.93 10.01 -22.00
C LEU A 236 4.46 11.46 -22.09
N TRP A 237 5.08 12.37 -21.34
CA TRP A 237 4.60 13.75 -21.14
C TRP A 237 5.63 14.79 -21.57
N GLY A 238 6.88 14.43 -21.85
CA GLY A 238 7.90 15.36 -22.34
C GLY A 238 8.64 16.12 -21.24
N ASP A 239 9.51 17.02 -21.67
CA ASP A 239 10.49 17.70 -20.81
C ASP A 239 9.87 18.70 -19.83
N ALA A 240 8.80 19.40 -20.23
CA ALA A 240 8.21 20.44 -19.40
C ALA A 240 7.50 19.87 -18.16
N PRO A 241 6.64 18.84 -18.26
CA PRO A 241 6.10 18.14 -17.09
C PRO A 241 7.17 17.45 -16.25
N TYR A 242 8.17 16.83 -16.88
CA TYR A 242 9.32 16.25 -16.17
C TYR A 242 10.02 17.30 -15.30
N LYS A 243 10.31 18.47 -15.86
CA LYS A 243 10.94 19.57 -15.15
C LYS A 243 10.08 20.07 -13.99
N ALA A 244 8.77 20.21 -14.19
CA ALA A 244 7.84 20.61 -13.14
C ALA A 244 7.90 19.65 -11.93
N ILE A 245 7.86 18.34 -12.19
CA ILE A 245 7.97 17.32 -11.14
C ILE A 245 9.33 17.35 -10.46
N ALA A 246 10.42 17.48 -11.22
CA ALA A 246 11.77 17.58 -10.68
C ALA A 246 11.95 18.80 -9.78
N ASP A 247 11.45 19.97 -10.21
CA ASP A 247 11.48 21.20 -9.43
C ASP A 247 10.68 21.03 -8.13
N SER A 248 9.44 20.51 -8.17
CA SER A 248 8.65 20.25 -6.97
C SER A 248 9.31 19.24 -6.01
N LEU A 249 9.96 18.19 -6.53
CA LEU A 249 10.73 17.23 -5.71
C LEU A 249 11.89 17.92 -5.00
N MET A 250 12.66 18.76 -5.70
CA MET A 250 13.76 19.54 -5.13
C MET A 250 13.24 20.48 -4.04
N GLU A 251 12.13 21.18 -4.29
CA GLU A 251 11.50 22.06 -3.31
C GLU A 251 11.05 21.29 -2.05
N LEU A 252 10.44 20.11 -2.20
CA LEU A 252 10.09 19.27 -1.05
C LEU A 252 11.33 18.86 -0.26
N ASN A 253 12.44 18.56 -0.93
CA ASN A 253 13.68 18.16 -0.26
C ASN A 253 14.34 19.32 0.50
N GLU A 254 14.24 20.53 -0.04
CA GLU A 254 14.80 21.73 0.58
C GLU A 254 13.94 22.21 1.77
N TYR A 255 12.61 22.25 1.61
CA TYR A 255 11.72 22.89 2.58
C TYR A 255 11.09 21.92 3.58
N ASN A 256 10.93 20.64 3.21
CA ASN A 256 10.29 19.64 4.07
C ASN A 256 10.78 18.20 3.77
N PRO A 257 12.09 17.93 3.92
CA PRO A 257 12.69 16.66 3.50
C PRO A 257 12.05 15.44 4.20
N SER A 258 11.74 15.57 5.49
CA SER A 258 11.15 14.47 6.28
C SER A 258 9.64 14.33 6.08
N GLY A 259 8.91 15.44 5.98
CA GLY A 259 7.44 15.44 5.98
C GLY A 259 6.81 15.25 4.60
N ARG A 260 7.51 15.64 3.52
CA ARG A 260 7.06 15.48 2.12
C ARG A 260 5.68 16.08 1.79
N TYR A 261 5.19 17.01 2.61
CA TYR A 261 3.97 17.78 2.36
C TYR A 261 4.30 19.20 1.92
N VAL A 262 3.39 19.79 1.14
CA VAL A 262 3.51 21.15 0.59
C VAL A 262 3.58 22.19 1.71
N VAL A 263 4.55 23.09 1.64
CA VAL A 263 4.75 24.17 2.63
C VAL A 263 4.49 25.54 1.99
N PRO A 264 3.55 26.34 2.51
CA PRO A 264 3.36 27.71 2.03
C PRO A 264 4.49 28.61 2.54
N GLU A 265 5.06 29.41 1.63
CA GLU A 265 6.15 30.34 1.91
C GLU A 265 5.88 31.71 1.32
N LEU A 266 6.26 32.78 2.03
CA LEU A 266 6.23 34.13 1.47
C LEU A 266 7.37 34.26 0.45
N TRP A 267 7.00 34.53 -0.79
CA TRP A 267 7.91 34.49 -1.93
C TRP A 267 7.98 35.86 -2.60
N ASN A 268 9.21 36.29 -2.90
CA ASN A 268 9.45 37.42 -3.77
C ASN A 268 9.56 36.88 -5.19
N TYR A 269 8.55 37.15 -6.02
CA TYR A 269 8.47 36.65 -7.38
C TYR A 269 9.38 37.42 -8.36
N GLU A 270 9.71 38.67 -8.06
CA GLU A 270 10.70 39.45 -8.84
C GLU A 270 12.11 38.88 -8.64
N GLU A 271 12.45 38.50 -7.41
CA GLU A 271 13.79 38.02 -7.03
C GLU A 271 13.94 36.49 -7.11
N GLY A 272 12.84 35.75 -7.32
CA GLY A 272 12.85 34.29 -7.40
C GLY A 272 13.33 33.60 -6.12
N ARG A 273 13.06 34.18 -4.95
CA ARG A 273 13.49 33.63 -3.64
C ARG A 273 12.48 33.93 -2.53
N LYS A 274 12.66 33.27 -1.38
CA LYS A 274 11.91 33.58 -0.15
C LYS A 274 12.02 35.07 0.17
N ALA A 275 10.88 35.70 0.43
CA ALA A 275 10.80 37.10 0.79
C ALA A 275 11.35 37.31 2.20
N SER A 276 12.19 38.33 2.37
CA SER A 276 12.65 38.77 3.68
C SER A 276 11.54 39.50 4.43
N LEU A 277 11.62 39.50 5.76
CA LEU A 277 10.68 40.25 6.60
C LEU A 277 10.64 41.75 6.24
N GLN A 278 11.78 42.32 5.86
CA GLN A 278 11.86 43.72 5.45
C GLN A 278 11.10 43.96 4.13
N GLU A 279 11.24 43.08 3.15
CA GLU A 279 10.49 43.15 1.88
C GLU A 279 8.99 43.03 2.15
N VAL A 280 8.57 42.06 2.98
CA VAL A 280 7.17 41.86 3.36
C VAL A 280 6.59 43.09 4.06
N ILE A 281 7.29 43.67 5.04
CA ILE A 281 6.84 44.88 5.74
C ILE A 281 6.75 46.07 4.78
N LYS A 282 7.76 46.26 3.91
CA LYS A 282 7.75 47.32 2.90
C LYS A 282 6.55 47.19 1.96
N TYR A 283 6.28 45.98 1.48
CA TYR A 283 5.12 45.67 0.66
C TYR A 283 3.82 46.01 1.41
N MET A 284 3.62 45.49 2.63
CA MET A 284 2.44 45.80 3.45
C MET A 284 2.23 47.31 3.67
N ILE A 285 3.30 48.07 3.90
CA ILE A 285 3.22 49.53 4.07
C ILE A 285 2.81 50.22 2.77
N ARG A 286 3.41 49.83 1.62
CA ARG A 286 3.05 50.36 0.29
C ARG A 286 1.58 50.11 0.02
N GLU A 287 1.14 48.89 0.24
CA GLU A 287 -0.22 48.44 0.06
C GLU A 287 -1.23 49.21 0.94
N LEU A 288 -0.94 49.39 2.23
CA LEU A 288 -1.79 50.18 3.13
C LEU A 288 -1.89 51.66 2.73
N LYS A 289 -0.83 52.24 2.16
CA LYS A 289 -0.84 53.62 1.65
C LYS A 289 -1.71 53.74 0.40
N SER A 290 -1.57 52.82 -0.55
CA SER A 290 -2.38 52.74 -1.76
C SER A 290 -3.87 52.59 -1.42
N TYR A 291 -4.21 51.67 -0.53
CA TYR A 291 -5.58 51.46 -0.04
C TYR A 291 -6.19 52.73 0.58
N LYS A 292 -5.47 53.40 1.48
CA LYS A 292 -5.94 54.66 2.11
C LYS A 292 -6.12 55.79 1.09
N SER A 293 -5.34 55.81 0.00
CA SER A 293 -5.47 56.78 -1.08
C SER A 293 -6.73 56.52 -1.91
N LEU A 294 -6.95 55.27 -2.31
CA LEU A 294 -8.14 54.84 -3.07
C LEU A 294 -9.44 55.09 -2.30
N LYS A 295 -9.48 54.75 -1.00
CA LYS A 295 -10.65 54.99 -0.14
C LYS A 295 -10.97 56.47 0.01
N ARG A 296 -9.96 57.34 0.05
CA ARG A 296 -10.19 58.80 0.02
C ARG A 296 -10.81 59.20 -1.31
N LYS A 297 -10.20 58.86 -2.44
CA LYS A 297 -10.70 59.22 -3.79
C LYS A 297 -12.16 58.80 -4.00
N LYS A 298 -12.52 57.56 -3.68
CA LYS A 298 -13.92 57.06 -3.77
C LYS A 298 -14.90 57.92 -2.97
N ARG A 299 -14.48 58.45 -1.81
CA ARG A 299 -15.31 59.31 -0.96
C ARG A 299 -15.54 60.71 -1.55
N TRP A 300 -14.62 61.22 -2.36
CA TRP A 300 -14.74 62.53 -3.02
C TRP A 300 -15.50 62.46 -4.34
N SER A 301 -15.52 61.31 -5.02
CA SER A 301 -16.27 61.08 -6.25
C SER A 301 -17.76 60.76 -6.05
N CYS A 302 -18.23 60.67 -4.79
CA CYS A 302 -19.63 60.47 -4.44
C CYS A 302 -20.28 61.75 -3.86
N HIS A 303 -19.69 62.92 -4.06
CA HIS A 303 -20.24 64.24 -3.70
C HIS A 303 -20.34 65.11 -4.94
#